data_AF-A0A3B9X096-F1
#
_entry.id   AF-A0A3B9X096-F1
#
_cell.length_a   1.000
_cell.length_b   1.000
_cell.length_c   1.000
_cell.angle_alpha   90.00
_cell.angle_beta   90.00
_cell.angle_gamma   90.00
#
_symmetry.space_group_name_H-M   'P 1'
#
loop_
_entity.id
_entity.type
_entity.pdbx_description
1 polymer ?
#
loop_
_entity_poly.entity_id
_entity_poly.type
_entity_poly.pdbx_seq_one_letter_code
_entity_poly.pdbx_strand_id
1 'polypeptide(L)'
;MFTKFYRLSVGIFLFCVIPVINAQSLNFNDPESVGLSIAGLEKVTQRLQRHIVDGDISGVVATVIRDGKIVYSEALGQRDIEKSRPMTDDTLFR
;
A
#
# COMPACT_ATOMS: atom_id res chain seq x y z
N MET A 1 -1.23 52.11 26.17
CA MET A 1 0.03 51.64 25.54
C MET A 1 0.25 50.11 25.66
N PHE A 2 -0.28 49.43 26.69
CA PHE A 2 -0.09 47.98 26.93
C PHE A 2 -0.92 47.01 26.06
N THR A 3 -2.02 47.46 25.44
CA THR A 3 -2.90 46.59 24.61
C THR A 3 -2.35 46.25 23.23
N LYS A 4 -1.30 46.96 22.78
CA LYS A 4 -0.64 46.70 21.48
C LYS A 4 0.32 45.51 21.56
N PHE A 5 0.87 45.23 22.75
CA PHE A 5 1.84 44.14 22.97
C PHE A 5 1.16 42.76 22.95
N TYR A 6 -0.01 42.62 23.60
CA TYR A 6 -0.77 41.36 23.61
C TYR A 6 -1.25 40.93 22.21
N ARG A 7 -1.55 41.90 21.33
CA ARG A 7 -1.95 41.64 19.94
C ARG A 7 -0.80 41.08 19.08
N LEU A 8 0.45 41.41 19.43
CA LEU A 8 1.63 40.86 18.75
C LEU A 8 1.95 39.44 19.26
N SER A 9 1.73 39.18 20.55
CA SER A 9 1.98 37.88 21.19
C SER A 9 1.00 36.78 20.75
N VAL A 10 -0.27 37.12 20.47
CA VAL A 10 -1.28 36.15 19.99
C VAL A 10 -1.01 35.70 18.54
N GLY A 11 -0.45 36.57 17.70
CA GLY A 11 -0.13 36.24 16.30
C GLY A 11 1.00 35.21 16.15
N ILE A 12 1.97 35.21 17.08
CA ILE A 12 3.11 34.27 17.06
C ILE A 12 2.70 32.87 17.54
N PHE A 13 1.76 32.78 18.47
CA PHE A 13 1.26 31.48 18.95
C PHE A 13 0.35 30.79 17.91
N LEU A 14 -0.32 31.55 17.04
CA LEU A 14 -1.18 31.01 15.98
C LEU A 14 -0.40 30.47 14.76
N PHE A 15 0.86 30.88 14.58
CA PHE A 15 1.71 30.43 13.45
C PHE A 15 2.50 29.14 13.75
N CYS A 16 2.61 28.74 15.01
CA CYS A 16 3.53 27.69 15.45
C CYS A 16 2.92 26.27 15.49
N VAL A 17 1.67 26.09 15.05
CA VAL A 17 0.96 24.80 15.17
C VAL A 17 0.50 24.26 13.80
N ILE A 18 1.29 24.47 12.74
CA ILE A 18 1.11 23.68 11.52
C ILE A 18 1.82 22.35 11.76
N PRO A 19 1.10 21.24 12.02
CA PRO A 19 1.76 19.95 12.02
C PRO A 19 2.36 19.73 10.63
N VAL A 20 3.66 19.40 10.57
CA VAL A 20 4.27 18.90 9.33
C VAL A 20 3.68 17.52 9.09
N ILE A 21 2.57 17.47 8.35
CA ILE A 21 1.96 16.21 7.92
C ILE A 21 2.92 15.59 6.90
N ASN A 22 3.75 14.66 7.34
CA ASN A 22 4.54 13.81 6.44
C ASN A 22 3.62 12.69 5.93
N ALA A 23 3.02 12.91 4.76
CA ALA A 23 2.35 11.84 4.02
C ALA A 23 3.43 11.08 3.22
N GLN A 24 3.79 9.88 3.66
CA GLN A 24 4.64 9.02 2.86
C GLN A 24 3.82 8.44 1.70
N SER A 25 4.12 8.86 0.47
CA SER A 25 3.49 8.28 -0.71
C SER A 25 4.05 6.88 -0.96
N LEU A 26 3.14 5.93 -1.18
CA LEU A 26 3.48 4.58 -1.62
C LEU A 26 3.56 4.59 -3.14
N ASN A 27 4.77 4.47 -3.68
CA ASN A 27 5.01 4.36 -5.12
C ASN A 27 5.38 2.92 -5.48
N PHE A 28 5.10 2.54 -6.72
CA PHE A 28 5.62 1.29 -7.28
C PHE A 28 7.09 1.46 -7.65
N ASN A 29 7.93 0.52 -7.24
CA ASN A 29 9.37 0.53 -7.49
C ASN A 29 9.90 -0.89 -7.76
N ASP A 30 11.09 -0.95 -8.35
CA ASP A 30 11.76 -2.22 -8.60
C ASP A 30 12.11 -2.95 -7.28
N PRO A 31 11.83 -4.26 -7.18
CA PRO A 31 12.20 -5.08 -6.04
C PRO A 31 13.68 -5.01 -5.68
N GLU A 32 14.54 -4.93 -6.69
CA GLU A 32 15.98 -4.90 -6.51
C GLU A 32 16.44 -3.65 -5.76
N SER A 33 15.72 -2.53 -5.89
CA SER A 33 16.00 -1.27 -5.19
C SER A 33 15.84 -1.35 -3.67
N VAL A 34 15.20 -2.41 -3.18
CA VAL A 34 15.01 -2.71 -1.75
C VAL A 34 15.63 -4.06 -1.37
N GLY A 35 16.51 -4.61 -2.20
CA GLY A 35 17.20 -5.88 -1.91
C GLY A 35 16.27 -7.10 -1.95
N LEU A 36 15.24 -7.10 -2.79
CA LEU A 36 14.44 -8.28 -3.12
C LEU A 36 14.72 -8.73 -4.56
N SER A 37 14.68 -10.04 -4.79
CA SER A 37 14.90 -10.63 -6.12
C SER A 37 13.60 -10.70 -6.89
N ILE A 38 13.59 -10.16 -8.12
CA ILE A 38 12.46 -10.29 -9.07
C ILE A 38 12.15 -11.77 -9.31
N ALA A 39 13.16 -12.60 -9.62
CA ALA A 39 12.98 -14.04 -9.81
C ALA A 39 12.46 -14.77 -8.56
N GLY A 40 12.74 -14.25 -7.37
CA GLY A 40 12.15 -14.74 -6.12
C GLY A 40 10.65 -14.46 -6.04
N LEU A 41 10.24 -13.24 -6.40
CA LEU A 41 8.84 -12.84 -6.43
C LEU A 41 8.05 -13.56 -7.53
N GLU A 42 8.63 -13.83 -8.69
CA GLU A 42 8.00 -14.67 -9.71
C GLU A 42 7.70 -16.09 -9.20
N LYS A 43 8.59 -16.67 -8.38
CA LYS A 43 8.32 -17.96 -7.73
C LYS A 43 7.17 -17.89 -6.74
N VAL A 44 6.97 -16.74 -6.08
CA VAL A 44 5.80 -16.49 -5.23
C VAL A 44 4.54 -16.50 -6.09
N THR A 45 4.49 -15.74 -7.19
CA THR A 45 3.37 -15.74 -8.14
C THR A 45 3.03 -17.15 -8.61
N GLN A 46 4.04 -17.93 -9.02
CA GLN A 46 3.85 -19.31 -9.48
C GLN A 46 3.27 -20.21 -8.39
N ARG A 47 3.69 -20.03 -7.13
CA ARG A 47 3.18 -20.84 -6.02
C ARG A 47 1.74 -20.46 -5.66
N LEU A 48 1.40 -19.18 -5.68
CA LEU A 48 0.02 -18.71 -5.55
C LEU A 48 -0.87 -19.27 -6.66
N GLN A 49 -0.40 -19.24 -7.90
CA GLN A 49 -1.11 -19.80 -9.04
C GLN A 49 -1.34 -21.32 -8.89
N ARG A 50 -0.37 -22.07 -8.35
CA ARG A 50 -0.54 -23.51 -8.07
C ARG A 50 -1.66 -23.75 -7.07
N HIS A 51 -1.72 -23.02 -5.96
CA HIS A 51 -2.82 -23.15 -4.99
C HIS A 51 -4.20 -22.87 -5.61
N ILE A 52 -4.28 -22.00 -6.63
CA ILE A 52 -5.53 -21.78 -7.39
C ILE A 52 -5.85 -22.99 -8.27
N VAL A 53 -4.86 -23.50 -9.00
CA VAL A 53 -5.03 -24.66 -9.89
C VAL A 53 -5.38 -25.93 -9.11
N ASP A 54 -4.76 -26.12 -7.95
CA ASP A 54 -4.99 -27.27 -7.07
C ASP A 54 -6.34 -27.18 -6.34
N GLY A 55 -7.02 -26.02 -6.42
CA GLY A 55 -8.34 -25.80 -5.83
C GLY A 55 -8.32 -25.47 -4.33
N ASP A 56 -7.14 -25.22 -3.76
CA ASP A 56 -6.98 -24.85 -2.34
C ASP A 56 -7.62 -23.48 -2.05
N ILE A 57 -7.54 -22.55 -3.01
CA ILE A 57 -8.10 -21.20 -2.94
C ILE A 57 -8.72 -20.82 -4.30
N SER A 58 -9.78 -20.00 -4.30
CA SER A 58 -10.39 -19.53 -5.56
C SER A 58 -9.58 -18.43 -6.24
N GLY A 59 -8.84 -17.64 -5.45
CA GLY A 59 -8.04 -16.50 -5.88
C GLY A 59 -7.37 -15.83 -4.69
N VAL A 60 -6.48 -14.88 -4.97
CA VAL A 60 -5.66 -14.17 -3.97
C VAL A 60 -5.29 -12.78 -4.46
N VAL A 61 -5.17 -11.83 -3.52
CA VAL A 61 -4.47 -10.56 -3.73
C VAL A 61 -3.26 -10.56 -2.79
N ALA A 62 -2.07 -10.29 -3.33
CA ALA A 62 -0.84 -10.30 -2.57
C ALA A 62 0.00 -9.05 -2.90
N THR A 63 0.34 -8.26 -1.89
CA THR A 63 1.16 -7.05 -2.03
C THR A 63 2.35 -7.12 -1.07
N VAL A 64 3.56 -6.80 -1.55
CA VAL A 64 4.76 -6.66 -0.72
C VAL A 64 5.20 -5.20 -0.71
N ILE A 65 5.37 -4.67 0.50
CA ILE A 65 5.85 -3.31 0.75
C ILE A 65 7.14 -3.40 1.56
N ARG A 66 8.20 -2.74 1.10
CA ARG A 66 9.48 -2.65 1.80
C ARG A 66 10.07 -1.26 1.63
N ASP A 67 10.60 -0.69 2.70
CA ASP A 67 11.17 0.67 2.74
C ASP A 67 10.22 1.75 2.21
N GLY A 68 8.91 1.60 2.47
CA GLY A 68 7.87 2.52 2.01
C GLY A 68 7.57 2.47 0.51
N LYS A 69 7.98 1.41 -0.17
CA LYS A 69 7.76 1.21 -1.61
C LYS A 69 6.95 -0.06 -1.84
N ILE A 70 5.97 0.00 -2.73
CA ILE A 70 5.29 -1.19 -3.24
C ILE A 70 6.21 -1.80 -4.28
N VAL A 71 6.59 -3.05 -4.09
CA VAL A 71 7.56 -3.73 -4.97
C VAL A 71 6.99 -4.97 -5.62
N TYR A 72 5.83 -5.41 -5.18
CA TYR A 72 5.10 -6.53 -5.76
C TYR A 72 3.62 -6.34 -5.43
N SER A 73 2.75 -6.49 -6.42
CA SER A 73 1.31 -6.56 -6.24
C SER A 73 0.73 -7.45 -7.32
N GLU A 74 -0.03 -8.47 -6.93
CA GLU A 74 -0.65 -9.42 -7.84
C GLU A 74 -2.07 -9.74 -7.36
N ALA A 75 -3.02 -9.76 -8.29
CA ALA A 75 -4.37 -10.27 -8.10
C ALA A 75 -4.59 -11.46 -9.05
N LEU A 76 -4.75 -12.66 -8.49
CA LEU A 76 -4.82 -13.91 -9.24
C LEU A 76 -6.12 -14.65 -8.95
N GLY A 77 -6.62 -15.38 -9.95
CA GLY A 77 -7.81 -16.23 -9.81
C GLY A 77 -9.11 -15.44 -9.78
N GLN A 78 -10.08 -15.95 -9.03
CA GLN A 78 -11.46 -15.47 -9.05
C GLN A 78 -11.95 -15.13 -7.64
N ARG A 79 -12.63 -13.98 -7.53
CA ARG A 79 -13.34 -13.58 -6.31
C ARG A 79 -14.72 -14.23 -6.18
N ASP A 80 -15.26 -14.74 -7.28
CA ASP A 80 -16.53 -15.47 -7.33
C ASP A 80 -16.48 -16.48 -8.48
N ILE A 81 -16.40 -17.77 -8.13
CA ILE A 81 -16.29 -18.86 -9.10
C ILE A 81 -17.60 -19.04 -9.88
N GLU A 82 -18.76 -18.95 -9.21
CA GLU A 82 -20.06 -19.19 -9.83
C GLU A 82 -20.39 -18.14 -10.90
N LYS A 83 -19.97 -16.89 -10.65
CA LYS A 83 -20.17 -15.76 -11.57
C LYS A 83 -18.96 -15.48 -12.44
N SER A 84 -17.94 -16.34 -12.39
CA SER A 84 -16.68 -16.20 -13.12
C SER A 84 -16.04 -14.81 -12.99
N ARG A 85 -16.03 -14.23 -11.78
CA ARG A 85 -15.53 -12.87 -11.56
C ARG A 85 -14.06 -12.90 -11.14
N PRO A 86 -13.18 -12.17 -11.84
CA PRO A 86 -11.77 -12.15 -11.53
C PRO A 86 -11.52 -11.51 -10.16
N MET A 87 -10.43 -11.92 -9.52
CA MET A 87 -9.84 -11.19 -8.40
C MET A 87 -9.25 -9.87 -8.91
N THR A 88 -9.40 -8.81 -8.13
CA THR A 88 -8.84 -7.47 -8.42
C THR A 88 -8.18 -6.91 -7.18
N ASP A 89 -7.23 -5.99 -7.33
CA ASP A 89 -6.49 -5.39 -6.21
C ASP A 89 -7.39 -4.67 -5.19
N ASP A 90 -8.58 -4.23 -5.62
CA ASP A 90 -9.59 -3.57 -4.80
C ASP A 90 -10.73 -4.50 -4.35
N THR A 91 -10.58 -5.81 -4.55
CA THR A 91 -11.57 -6.79 -4.08
C THR A 91 -11.69 -6.74 -2.56
N LEU A 92 -12.92 -6.64 -2.06
CA LEU A 92 -13.21 -6.65 -0.62
C LEU A 92 -13.17 -8.09 -0.06
N PHE A 93 -12.37 -8.30 0.97
CA PHE A 93 -12.31 -9.53 1.76
C PHE A 93 -12.98 -9.33 3.12
N ARG A 94 -13.55 -10.39 3.69
CA ARG A 94 -14.28 -10.39 4.97
C ARG A 94 -13.78 -11.49 5.90
#